data_AF-A0A4Q3UR44-F1
#
_entry.id   AF-A0A4Q3UR44-F1
#
_cell.length_a   1.000
_cell.length_b   1.000
_cell.length_c   1.000
_cell.angle_alpha   90.00
_cell.angle_beta   90.00
_cell.angle_gamma   90.00
#
_symmetry.space_group_name_H-M   'P 1'
#
loop_
_entity.id
_entity.type
_entity.pdbx_description
1 polymer ?
#
loop_
_entity_poly.entity_id
_entity_poly.type
_entity_poly.pdbx_seq_one_letter_code
_entity_poly.pdbx_strand_id
1 'polypeptide(L)'
;MKNILSPLLLLLLTASAFAQENVTYQKPPESILKLADYQRPPSVQIGSKKQHMLYFFRPTYKTLDDLNQAELRLGGLRVNPITNISSTVTYIDNIKVRKLSEKTERQITGLPENARIANVSWNDAETMVSFTNTVASGVEVWVIELASASARKLTQPNACAAMGNPAAWFSDGKSLLVRMLPNNRKPLLDDKKNLPTGPIVSTADGSISQNRTYQDLLKNKTDEANFETLITSELYKVELDGKATLFLPAALYAGSSFSPDGSLLLVSTIEKPFSYIVPLGRFPLRTDVYDLSGKLVKEVNSTPLTEVMPKGFMAVRKGKRYMSWRNDKPATLFFVEALDEGNPANKVAFRDELFTWDAPFSGPPV
;
A
#
# COMPACT_ATOMS: atom_id res chain seq x y z
N MET A 1 -59.68 48.77 -29.37
CA MET A 1 -59.49 48.31 -27.98
C MET A 1 -60.04 46.89 -27.85
N LYS A 2 -59.21 45.88 -28.15
CA LYS A 2 -59.56 44.46 -28.02
C LYS A 2 -58.35 43.72 -27.41
N ASN A 3 -58.58 43.16 -26.24
CA ASN A 3 -57.99 41.93 -25.69
C ASN A 3 -56.47 41.88 -25.41
N ILE A 4 -55.90 42.92 -24.78
CA ILE A 4 -54.54 42.84 -24.21
C ILE A 4 -54.55 42.28 -22.76
N LEU A 5 -55.72 42.03 -22.15
CA LEU A 5 -55.81 41.46 -20.80
C LEU A 5 -55.48 39.95 -20.73
N SER A 6 -55.59 39.21 -21.83
CA SER A 6 -55.37 37.74 -21.84
C SER A 6 -53.89 37.30 -21.73
N PRO A 7 -52.91 37.94 -22.41
CA PRO A 7 -51.51 37.55 -22.26
C PRO A 7 -50.89 37.97 -20.92
N LEU A 8 -51.44 39.00 -20.26
CA LEU A 8 -50.92 39.49 -18.98
C LEU A 8 -51.21 38.52 -17.82
N LEU A 9 -52.35 37.82 -17.87
CA LEU A 9 -52.73 36.83 -16.86
C LEU A 9 -51.93 35.53 -16.97
N LEU A 10 -51.50 35.14 -18.18
CA LEU A 10 -50.59 34.00 -18.38
C LEU A 10 -49.15 34.31 -17.91
N LEU A 11 -48.71 35.56 -18.00
CA LEU A 11 -47.38 35.97 -17.55
C LEU A 11 -47.26 35.92 -16.02
N LEU A 12 -48.33 36.26 -15.29
CA LEU A 12 -48.38 36.24 -13.82
C LEU A 12 -48.44 34.84 -13.21
N LEU A 13 -48.81 33.80 -13.97
CA LEU A 13 -48.79 32.40 -13.52
C LEU A 13 -47.42 31.71 -13.64
N THR A 14 -46.44 32.36 -14.30
CA THR A 14 -45.08 31.81 -14.46
C THR A 14 -44.07 32.31 -13.40
N ALA A 15 -44.47 33.27 -12.55
CA ALA A 15 -43.55 34.00 -11.67
C ALA A 15 -43.23 33.30 -10.32
N SER A 16 -43.60 32.04 -10.10
CA SER A 16 -43.30 31.34 -8.84
C SER A 16 -43.00 29.86 -8.98
N ALA A 17 -42.45 29.44 -10.12
CA ALA A 17 -41.83 28.12 -10.22
C ALA A 17 -40.33 28.22 -9.86
N PHE A 18 -40.02 28.40 -8.57
CA PHE A 18 -38.69 28.05 -8.03
C PHE A 18 -38.60 26.53 -7.88
N ALA A 19 -38.78 25.80 -8.97
CA ALA A 19 -38.78 24.34 -8.99
C ALA A 19 -37.46 23.83 -9.58
N GLN A 20 -36.35 24.11 -8.88
CA GLN A 20 -35.06 23.41 -8.95
C GLN A 20 -34.05 24.11 -8.03
N GLU A 21 -34.35 24.24 -6.74
CA GLU A 21 -33.25 24.44 -5.78
C GLU A 21 -32.48 23.13 -5.69
N ASN A 22 -31.19 23.17 -6.04
CA ASN A 22 -30.29 22.06 -5.75
C ASN A 22 -30.25 21.88 -4.24
N VAL A 23 -30.90 20.82 -3.75
CA VAL A 23 -30.79 20.42 -2.35
C VAL A 23 -29.34 20.06 -2.11
N THR A 24 -28.61 20.95 -1.44
CA THR A 24 -27.25 20.69 -0.98
C THR A 24 -27.29 19.68 0.16
N TYR A 25 -26.15 19.05 0.46
CA TYR A 25 -26.05 18.10 1.58
C TYR A 25 -26.59 18.73 2.87
N GLN A 26 -27.66 18.16 3.40
CA GLN A 26 -28.33 18.64 4.60
C GLN A 26 -27.70 18.04 5.85
N LYS A 27 -27.66 18.83 6.93
CA LYS A 27 -27.35 18.30 8.26
C LYS A 27 -28.62 17.77 8.91
N PRO A 28 -28.56 16.66 9.66
CA PRO A 28 -29.71 16.21 10.43
C PRO A 28 -30.04 17.20 11.57
N PRO A 29 -31.25 17.12 12.15
CA PRO A 29 -31.59 17.89 13.36
C PRO A 29 -30.55 17.73 14.47
N GLU A 30 -30.38 18.75 15.30
CA GLU A 30 -29.29 18.85 16.28
C GLU A 30 -29.21 17.65 17.25
N SER A 31 -30.37 17.10 17.65
CA SER A 31 -30.44 15.92 18.53
C SER A 31 -29.80 14.67 17.91
N ILE A 32 -29.93 14.50 16.59
CA ILE A 32 -29.30 13.40 15.84
C ILE A 32 -27.84 13.78 15.52
N LEU A 33 -27.58 15.04 15.17
CA LEU A 33 -26.24 15.51 14.86
C LEU A 33 -25.29 15.30 16.05
N LYS A 34 -25.71 15.60 17.28
CA LYS A 34 -24.88 15.37 18.48
C LYS A 34 -24.54 13.90 18.73
N LEU A 35 -25.37 12.97 18.25
CA LEU A 35 -25.10 11.52 18.36
C LEU A 35 -24.13 11.03 17.26
N ALA A 36 -24.18 11.65 16.09
CA ALA A 36 -23.34 11.30 14.95
C ALA A 36 -21.98 12.02 14.98
N ASP A 37 -21.98 13.32 15.24
CA ASP A 37 -20.80 14.17 15.22
C ASP A 37 -20.09 14.16 16.59
N TYR A 38 -19.18 13.20 16.75
CA TYR A 38 -18.35 13.07 17.95
C TYR A 38 -16.88 12.97 17.56
N GLN A 39 -16.00 13.38 18.48
CA GLN A 39 -14.56 13.20 18.33
C GLN A 39 -14.16 11.82 18.83
N ARG A 40 -13.53 11.01 17.96
CA ARG A 40 -13.01 9.71 18.34
C ARG A 40 -11.81 9.85 19.29
N PRO A 41 -11.67 8.94 20.27
CA PRO A 41 -10.41 8.83 20.99
C PRO A 41 -9.29 8.46 20.02
N PRO A 42 -8.07 9.00 20.20
CA PRO A 42 -6.94 8.65 19.37
C PRO A 42 -6.58 7.16 19.54
N SER A 43 -6.09 6.56 18.47
CA SER A 43 -5.35 5.30 18.61
C SER A 43 -3.92 5.60 19.07
N VAL A 44 -3.30 4.65 19.76
CA VAL A 44 -1.94 4.83 20.32
C VAL A 44 -0.98 3.79 19.79
N GLN A 45 0.28 4.19 19.63
CA GLN A 45 1.39 3.30 19.34
C GLN A 45 2.53 3.60 20.31
N ILE A 46 2.98 2.58 21.02
CA ILE A 46 4.08 2.69 21.98
C ILE A 46 5.34 2.08 21.34
N GLY A 47 6.46 2.79 21.43
CA GLY A 47 7.76 2.24 21.04
C GLY A 47 8.13 1.00 21.86
N SER A 48 8.84 0.05 21.27
CA SER A 48 9.35 -1.14 21.94
C SER A 48 10.20 -0.82 23.19
N LYS A 49 10.89 0.32 23.21
CA LYS A 49 11.69 0.78 24.36
C LYS A 49 10.85 1.43 25.45
N LYS A 50 9.53 1.58 25.25
CA LYS A 50 8.58 2.20 26.20
C LYS A 50 9.03 3.58 26.68
N GLN A 51 9.66 4.35 25.78
CA GLN A 51 10.06 5.73 26.07
C GLN A 51 9.04 6.74 25.55
N HIS A 52 8.53 6.51 24.35
CA HIS A 52 7.59 7.40 23.67
C HIS A 52 6.31 6.66 23.27
N MET A 53 5.22 7.41 23.28
CA MET A 53 3.91 7.00 22.81
C MET A 53 3.42 8.02 21.79
N LEU A 54 3.03 7.55 20.62
CA LEU A 54 2.36 8.35 19.61
C LEU A 54 0.85 8.19 19.73
N TYR A 55 0.15 9.29 19.49
CA TYR A 55 -1.30 9.38 19.43
C TYR A 55 -1.69 9.77 18.02
N PHE A 56 -2.55 8.97 17.42
CA PHE A 56 -3.04 9.18 16.06
C PHE A 56 -4.53 9.53 16.11
N PHE A 57 -4.84 10.72 15.63
CA PHE A 57 -6.19 11.21 15.48
C PHE A 57 -6.65 11.01 14.04
N ARG A 58 -7.93 10.72 13.87
CA ARG A 58 -8.53 10.60 12.55
C ARG A 58 -9.96 11.09 12.58
N PRO A 59 -10.49 11.61 11.47
CA PRO A 59 -11.88 12.00 11.37
C PRO A 59 -12.82 10.83 11.65
N THR A 60 -13.98 11.12 12.25
CA THR A 60 -15.00 10.11 12.50
C THR A 60 -15.60 9.59 11.18
N TYR A 61 -15.67 10.45 10.17
CA TYR A 61 -16.23 10.13 8.86
C TYR A 61 -15.25 10.53 7.76
N LYS A 62 -15.31 9.80 6.64
CA LYS A 62 -14.63 10.21 5.41
C LYS A 62 -15.26 11.49 4.88
N THR A 63 -14.45 12.36 4.29
CA THR A 63 -14.96 13.54 3.60
C THR A 63 -15.64 13.13 2.28
N LEU A 64 -16.45 14.01 1.69
CA LEU A 64 -16.99 13.78 0.36
C LEU A 64 -15.87 13.63 -0.68
N ASP A 65 -14.78 14.36 -0.53
CA ASP A 65 -13.60 14.22 -1.39
C ASP A 65 -12.97 12.84 -1.25
N ASP A 66 -12.87 12.28 -0.03
CA ASP A 66 -12.38 10.91 0.19
C ASP A 66 -13.29 9.85 -0.46
N LEU A 67 -14.60 10.12 -0.53
CA LEU A 67 -15.57 9.22 -1.19
C LEU A 67 -15.57 9.37 -2.71
N ASN A 68 -15.18 10.53 -3.23
CA ASN A 68 -15.12 10.84 -4.66
C ASN A 68 -13.74 10.55 -5.29
N GLN A 69 -12.91 9.73 -4.64
CA GLN A 69 -11.60 9.38 -5.19
C GLN A 69 -11.71 8.39 -6.35
N ALA A 70 -10.91 8.61 -7.39
CA ALA A 70 -10.72 7.64 -8.45
C ALA A 70 -10.09 6.35 -7.90
N GLU A 71 -10.50 5.20 -8.44
CA GLU A 71 -10.04 3.88 -8.03
C GLU A 71 -9.86 2.97 -9.25
N LEU A 72 -8.67 2.38 -9.39
CA LEU A 72 -8.41 1.27 -10.28
C LEU A 72 -8.37 -0.04 -9.48
N ARG A 73 -9.02 -1.06 -10.03
CA ARG A 73 -9.17 -2.39 -9.42
C ARG A 73 -8.49 -3.44 -10.28
N LEU A 74 -7.25 -3.79 -9.94
CA LEU A 74 -6.37 -4.56 -10.83
C LEU A 74 -5.62 -5.64 -10.05
N GLY A 75 -5.79 -6.89 -10.45
CA GLY A 75 -5.09 -8.03 -9.83
C GLY A 75 -5.38 -8.21 -8.34
N GLY A 76 -6.53 -7.73 -7.84
CA GLY A 76 -6.88 -7.72 -6.42
C GLY A 76 -6.46 -6.45 -5.66
N LEU A 77 -5.73 -5.52 -6.31
CA LEU A 77 -5.41 -4.21 -5.74
C LEU A 77 -6.54 -3.20 -5.96
N ARG A 78 -6.68 -2.26 -5.04
CA ARG A 78 -7.51 -1.06 -5.19
C ARG A 78 -6.65 0.18 -4.94
N VAL A 79 -6.31 0.89 -6.01
CA VAL A 79 -5.31 1.97 -6.01
C VAL A 79 -5.91 3.23 -6.62
N ASN A 80 -5.65 4.37 -5.99
CA ASN A 80 -5.94 5.66 -6.60
C ASN A 80 -4.89 5.94 -7.71
N PRO A 81 -5.30 6.08 -8.98
CA PRO A 81 -4.36 6.23 -10.10
C PRO A 81 -3.53 7.51 -10.06
N ILE A 82 -4.04 8.57 -9.42
CA ILE A 82 -3.39 9.88 -9.30
C ILE A 82 -2.36 9.82 -8.18
N THR A 83 -2.78 9.40 -6.99
CA THR A 83 -1.92 9.45 -5.79
C THR A 83 -1.09 8.18 -5.57
N ASN A 84 -1.34 7.12 -6.35
CA ASN A 84 -0.61 5.85 -6.31
C ASN A 84 -0.50 5.22 -4.91
N ILE A 85 -1.58 5.32 -4.13
CA ILE A 85 -1.79 4.72 -2.81
C ILE A 85 -3.14 4.00 -2.81
N SER A 86 -3.36 3.07 -1.87
CA SER A 86 -4.65 2.40 -1.78
C SER A 86 -5.80 3.41 -1.60
N SER A 87 -6.86 3.25 -2.39
CA SER A 87 -8.11 4.01 -2.26
C SER A 87 -8.85 3.72 -0.95
N THR A 88 -8.47 2.64 -0.27
CA THR A 88 -9.10 2.20 1.00
C THR A 88 -8.37 2.70 2.25
N VAL A 89 -7.28 3.47 2.09
CA VAL A 89 -6.56 4.04 3.24
C VAL A 89 -7.50 4.84 4.13
N THR A 90 -7.30 4.68 5.44
CA THR A 90 -7.89 5.55 6.44
C THR A 90 -6.81 6.50 6.94
N TYR A 91 -7.00 7.79 6.69
CA TYR A 91 -6.00 8.80 7.00
C TYR A 91 -6.07 9.24 8.45
N ILE A 92 -4.88 9.51 8.99
CA ILE A 92 -4.64 10.23 10.24
C ILE A 92 -4.55 11.72 9.88
N ASP A 93 -5.23 12.57 10.64
CA ASP A 93 -5.22 14.03 10.45
C ASP A 93 -4.27 14.76 11.40
N ASN A 94 -3.92 14.12 12.52
CA ASN A 94 -3.00 14.69 13.49
C ASN A 94 -2.21 13.62 14.26
N ILE A 95 -0.98 13.99 14.66
CA ILE A 95 -0.11 13.18 15.50
C ILE A 95 0.31 14.00 16.73
N LYS A 96 0.22 13.39 17.90
CA LYS A 96 0.85 13.88 19.13
C LYS A 96 1.84 12.86 19.68
N VAL A 97 2.81 13.32 20.45
CA VAL A 97 3.79 12.47 21.13
C VAL A 97 3.79 12.72 22.62
N ARG A 98 3.93 11.68 23.41
CA ARG A 98 4.14 11.78 24.85
C ARG A 98 5.33 10.92 25.26
N LYS A 99 6.20 11.45 26.12
CA LYS A 99 7.15 10.59 26.85
C LYS A 99 6.40 9.84 27.92
N LEU A 100 6.61 8.54 28.05
CA LEU A 100 5.87 7.72 29.02
C LEU A 100 6.12 8.11 30.48
N SER A 101 7.23 8.78 30.78
CA SER A 101 7.51 9.39 32.08
C SER A 101 6.68 10.65 32.37
N GLU A 102 6.06 11.24 31.36
CA GLU A 102 5.29 12.48 31.43
C GLU A 102 3.78 12.20 31.36
N LYS A 103 2.98 13.09 31.94
CA LYS A 103 1.51 12.96 31.93
C LYS A 103 0.85 13.61 30.71
N THR A 104 1.52 14.59 30.11
CA THR A 104 0.95 15.47 29.08
C THR A 104 1.51 15.15 27.69
N GLU A 105 0.63 15.12 26.69
CA GLU A 105 1.00 15.00 25.29
C GLU A 105 1.58 16.31 24.75
N ARG A 106 2.57 16.22 23.87
CA ARG A 106 3.13 17.32 23.07
C ARG A 106 2.60 17.22 21.65
N GLN A 107 2.14 18.35 21.11
CA GLN A 107 1.73 18.45 19.71
C GLN A 107 2.96 18.36 18.80
N ILE A 108 2.88 17.57 17.73
CA ILE A 108 3.90 17.61 16.68
C ILE A 108 3.71 18.88 15.86
N THR A 109 4.77 19.68 15.79
CA THR A 109 4.83 20.92 14.99
C THR A 109 5.29 20.61 13.57
N GLY A 110 4.98 21.47 12.60
CA GLY A 110 5.40 21.28 11.21
C GLY A 110 4.62 20.21 10.42
N LEU A 111 3.56 19.63 10.99
CA LEU A 111 2.61 18.82 10.21
C LEU A 111 1.92 19.70 9.15
N PRO A 112 1.57 19.13 7.98
CA PRO A 112 0.78 19.85 6.97
C PRO A 112 -0.62 20.19 7.50
N GLU A 113 -1.17 21.34 7.11
CA GLU A 113 -2.45 21.86 7.62
C GLU A 113 -3.64 20.91 7.40
N ASN A 114 -3.67 20.22 6.25
CA ASN A 114 -4.68 19.22 5.91
C ASN A 114 -4.04 17.85 5.76
N ALA A 115 -3.45 17.36 6.86
CA ALA A 115 -2.65 16.14 6.84
C ALA A 115 -3.49 14.92 6.44
N ARG A 116 -2.99 14.16 5.48
CA ARG A 116 -3.56 12.85 5.10
C ARG A 116 -2.48 11.80 5.35
N ILE A 117 -2.28 11.51 6.62
CA ILE A 117 -1.15 10.72 7.09
C ILE A 117 -1.49 9.23 7.06
N ALA A 118 -0.54 8.43 6.58
CA ALA A 118 -0.58 6.97 6.60
C ALA A 118 0.84 6.41 6.78
N ASN A 119 0.96 5.08 6.84
CA ASN A 119 2.25 4.37 6.78
C ASN A 119 3.28 4.84 7.83
N VAL A 120 2.83 5.04 9.07
CA VAL A 120 3.69 5.50 10.17
C VAL A 120 4.63 4.38 10.61
N SER A 121 5.93 4.67 10.73
CA SER A 121 6.95 3.70 11.14
C SER A 121 8.06 4.36 11.96
N TRP A 122 8.59 3.65 12.96
CA TRP A 122 9.71 4.11 13.79
C TRP A 122 11.03 3.67 13.17
N ASN A 123 12.10 4.43 13.41
CA ASN A 123 13.44 3.88 13.24
C ASN A 123 13.80 2.97 14.42
N ASP A 124 14.81 2.11 14.25
CA ASP A 124 15.25 1.13 15.28
C ASP A 124 15.71 1.82 16.58
N ALA A 125 16.25 3.03 16.46
CA ALA A 125 16.67 3.84 17.60
C ALA A 125 15.47 4.38 18.41
N GLU A 126 14.26 4.42 17.85
CA GLU A 126 13.06 5.07 18.37
C GLU A 126 13.25 6.56 18.70
N THR A 127 14.04 7.23 17.86
CA THR A 127 14.32 8.68 17.94
C THR A 127 13.59 9.46 16.85
N MET A 128 13.27 8.79 15.75
CA MET A 128 12.63 9.36 14.56
C MET A 128 11.46 8.47 14.13
N VAL A 129 10.48 9.10 13.47
CA VAL A 129 9.32 8.42 12.90
C VAL A 129 9.16 8.88 11.45
N SER A 130 8.99 7.96 10.52
CA SER A 130 8.64 8.26 9.14
C SER A 130 7.13 8.08 8.95
N PHE A 131 6.54 8.85 8.05
CA PHE A 131 5.16 8.64 7.61
C PHE A 131 4.98 9.11 6.17
N THR A 132 3.88 8.72 5.55
CA THR A 132 3.48 9.28 4.25
C THR A 132 2.38 10.31 4.42
N ASN A 133 2.43 11.39 3.65
CA ASN A 133 1.35 12.36 3.52
C ASN A 133 0.83 12.37 2.08
N THR A 134 -0.47 12.15 1.90
CA THR A 134 -1.09 12.18 0.56
C THR A 134 -1.58 13.58 0.21
N VAL A 135 -0.99 14.19 -0.81
CA VAL A 135 -1.46 15.47 -1.40
C VAL A 135 -2.18 15.21 -2.72
N ALA A 136 -2.73 16.25 -3.34
CA ALA A 136 -3.50 16.12 -4.59
C ALA A 136 -2.68 15.50 -5.75
N SER A 137 -1.37 15.77 -5.80
CA SER A 137 -0.48 15.31 -6.87
C SER A 137 0.21 13.97 -6.60
N GLY A 138 0.12 13.41 -5.38
CA GLY A 138 0.86 12.20 -5.04
C GLY A 138 1.10 11.99 -3.55
N VAL A 139 2.05 11.11 -3.25
CA VAL A 139 2.42 10.75 -1.88
C VAL A 139 3.81 11.27 -1.57
N GLU A 140 3.90 12.05 -0.50
CA GLU A 140 5.15 12.55 0.07
C GLU A 140 5.60 11.64 1.22
N VAL A 141 6.90 11.49 1.42
CA VAL A 141 7.48 10.92 2.63
C VAL A 141 7.91 12.05 3.56
N TRP A 142 7.62 11.89 4.85
CA TRP A 142 7.88 12.86 5.91
C TRP A 142 8.58 12.16 7.08
N VAL A 143 9.27 12.96 7.90
CA VAL A 143 9.93 12.49 9.11
C VAL A 143 9.58 13.39 10.30
N ILE A 144 9.47 12.79 11.48
CA ILE A 144 9.30 13.45 12.78
C ILE A 144 10.54 13.17 13.61
N GLU A 145 11.09 14.21 14.21
CA GLU A 145 12.08 14.11 15.27
C GLU A 145 11.39 14.21 16.64
N LEU A 146 11.52 13.17 17.46
CA LEU A 146 10.75 13.05 18.70
C LEU A 146 11.26 13.93 19.84
N ALA A 147 12.56 14.26 19.83
CA ALA A 147 13.16 15.15 20.82
C ALA A 147 12.52 16.55 20.74
N SER A 148 12.54 17.13 19.55
CA SER A 148 11.98 18.44 19.21
C SER A 148 10.47 18.42 18.98
N ALA A 149 9.86 17.25 18.77
CA ALA A 149 8.45 17.11 18.36
C ALA A 149 8.14 17.92 17.08
N SER A 150 9.04 17.83 16.10
CA SER A 150 8.92 18.54 14.82
C SER A 150 8.88 17.59 13.64
N ALA A 151 7.93 17.77 12.74
CA ALA A 151 7.82 17.10 11.47
C ALA A 151 8.37 17.96 10.33
N ARG A 152 8.91 17.31 9.30
CA ARG A 152 9.31 17.97 8.05
C ARG A 152 9.14 17.03 6.85
N LYS A 153 8.91 17.62 5.69
CA LYS A 153 8.85 16.91 4.42
C LYS A 153 10.23 16.41 4.04
N LEU A 154 10.30 15.18 3.54
CA LEU A 154 11.55 14.56 3.08
C LEU A 154 11.61 14.44 1.55
N THR A 155 10.50 14.10 0.90
CA THR A 155 10.45 13.88 -0.55
C THR A 155 9.40 14.74 -1.23
N GLN A 156 9.53 14.90 -2.54
CA GLN A 156 8.44 15.34 -3.41
C GLN A 156 7.29 14.30 -3.41
N PRO A 157 6.09 14.64 -3.94
CA PRO A 157 4.93 13.74 -3.94
C PRO A 157 5.03 12.63 -5.01
N ASN A 158 6.11 11.85 -5.00
CA ASN A 158 6.39 10.81 -5.98
C ASN A 158 6.62 9.42 -5.36
N ALA A 159 6.27 9.20 -4.09
CA ALA A 159 6.39 7.87 -3.48
C ALA A 159 5.36 6.89 -4.06
N CYS A 160 5.76 5.64 -4.30
CA CYS A 160 4.90 4.58 -4.81
C CYS A 160 4.36 3.71 -3.67
N ALA A 161 3.14 4.04 -3.21
CA ALA A 161 2.47 3.37 -2.10
C ALA A 161 1.37 2.37 -2.55
N ALA A 162 1.39 1.94 -3.81
CA ALA A 162 0.44 0.98 -4.35
C ALA A 162 0.56 -0.40 -3.68
N MET A 163 1.77 -0.76 -3.25
CA MET A 163 2.11 -2.00 -2.53
C MET A 163 2.32 -1.76 -1.02
N GLY A 164 1.52 -0.88 -0.41
CA GLY A 164 1.60 -0.55 1.01
C GLY A 164 2.66 0.51 1.35
N ASN A 165 3.24 0.44 2.55
CA ASN A 165 4.20 1.45 3.04
C ASN A 165 5.43 1.57 2.11
N PRO A 166 5.63 2.73 1.45
CA PRO A 166 6.73 2.91 0.50
C PRO A 166 8.10 3.14 1.14
N ALA A 167 8.17 3.36 2.45
CA ALA A 167 9.38 3.78 3.14
C ALA A 167 9.81 2.80 4.24
N ALA A 168 11.08 2.43 4.26
CA ALA A 168 11.69 1.59 5.28
C ALA A 168 12.99 2.24 5.80
N TRP A 169 13.22 2.22 7.11
CA TRP A 169 14.45 2.75 7.71
C TRP A 169 15.64 1.86 7.41
N PHE A 170 16.77 2.49 7.06
CA PHE A 170 18.07 1.84 7.22
C PHE A 170 18.40 1.76 8.71
N SER A 171 19.18 0.75 9.10
CA SER A 171 19.59 0.53 10.50
C SER A 171 20.40 1.69 11.08
N ASP A 172 21.03 2.51 10.22
CA ASP A 172 21.73 3.72 10.62
C ASP A 172 20.79 4.82 11.17
N GLY A 173 19.47 4.73 10.91
CA GLY A 173 18.47 5.73 11.29
C GLY A 173 18.65 7.10 10.64
N LYS A 174 19.53 7.21 9.63
CA LYS A 174 19.90 8.46 8.93
C LYS A 174 19.39 8.50 7.48
N SER A 175 18.81 7.39 7.02
CA SER A 175 18.24 7.31 5.68
C SER A 175 17.04 6.36 5.63
N LEU A 176 16.21 6.55 4.62
CA LEU A 176 15.08 5.71 4.27
C LEU A 176 15.32 5.08 2.90
N LEU A 177 14.99 3.81 2.75
CA LEU A 177 14.75 3.20 1.46
C LEU A 177 13.31 3.53 1.05
N VAL A 178 13.15 4.25 -0.06
CA VAL A 178 11.85 4.74 -0.52
C VAL A 178 11.56 4.18 -1.92
N ARG A 179 10.42 3.52 -2.06
CA ARG A 179 9.83 3.20 -3.38
C ARG A 179 9.29 4.48 -3.99
N MET A 180 9.82 4.86 -5.15
CA MET A 180 9.38 6.04 -5.90
C MET A 180 8.84 5.64 -7.27
N LEU A 181 7.92 6.45 -7.77
CA LEU A 181 7.44 6.36 -9.15
C LEU A 181 8.61 6.64 -10.10
N PRO A 182 8.80 5.84 -11.17
CA PRO A 182 9.84 6.10 -12.14
C PRO A 182 9.61 7.44 -12.85
N ASN A 183 10.69 8.15 -13.17
CA ASN A 183 10.59 9.45 -13.87
C ASN A 183 9.95 9.33 -15.26
N ASN A 184 10.09 8.16 -15.91
CA ASN A 184 9.54 7.84 -17.23
C ASN A 184 8.23 7.02 -17.14
N ARG A 185 7.46 7.18 -16.06
CA ARG A 185 6.17 6.50 -15.87
C ARG A 185 5.26 6.71 -17.07
N LYS A 186 4.80 5.61 -17.67
CA LYS A 186 3.83 5.65 -18.76
C LYS A 186 2.48 6.17 -18.27
N PRO A 187 1.71 6.89 -19.10
CA PRO A 187 0.33 7.21 -18.76
C PRO A 187 -0.50 5.93 -18.66
N LEU A 188 -1.48 5.94 -17.76
CA LEU A 188 -2.46 4.88 -17.69
C LEU A 188 -3.32 4.88 -18.95
N LEU A 189 -3.64 3.69 -19.44
CA LEU A 189 -4.50 3.46 -20.58
C LEU A 189 -5.96 3.58 -20.17
N ASP A 190 -6.75 4.28 -20.99
CA ASP A 190 -8.19 4.46 -20.78
C ASP A 190 -8.97 3.51 -21.68
N ASP A 191 -9.64 2.52 -21.08
CA ASP A 191 -10.47 1.54 -21.78
C ASP A 191 -11.61 2.20 -22.57
N LYS A 192 -12.10 3.38 -22.16
CA LYS A 192 -13.16 4.07 -22.90
C LYS A 192 -12.67 4.68 -24.20
N LYS A 193 -11.36 4.89 -24.35
CA LYS A 193 -10.75 5.53 -25.51
C LYS A 193 -10.06 4.52 -26.45
N ASN A 194 -9.77 3.32 -25.98
CA ASN A 194 -9.08 2.30 -26.75
C ASN A 194 -10.06 1.34 -27.43
N LEU A 195 -10.00 1.26 -28.76
CA LEU A 195 -10.74 0.24 -29.51
C LEU A 195 -10.13 -1.14 -29.20
N PRO A 196 -10.96 -2.15 -28.84
CA PRO A 196 -10.47 -3.51 -28.68
C PRO A 196 -9.83 -3.99 -29.99
N THR A 197 -8.56 -4.40 -29.94
CA THR A 197 -7.83 -4.89 -31.12
C THR A 197 -8.23 -6.31 -31.53
N GLY A 198 -8.97 -7.02 -30.67
CA GLY A 198 -9.46 -8.37 -30.91
C GLY A 198 -10.13 -8.97 -29.67
N PRO A 199 -10.65 -10.20 -29.76
CA PRO A 199 -11.22 -10.90 -28.61
C PRO A 199 -10.14 -11.25 -27.58
N ILE A 200 -10.53 -11.31 -26.32
CA ILE A 200 -9.68 -11.84 -25.25
C ILE A 200 -9.67 -13.37 -25.39
N VAL A 201 -8.53 -13.94 -25.76
CA VAL A 201 -8.37 -15.39 -25.86
C VAL A 201 -7.83 -15.91 -24.54
N SER A 202 -8.59 -16.78 -23.88
CA SER A 202 -8.16 -17.50 -22.69
C SER A 202 -8.01 -18.98 -23.04
N THR A 203 -6.81 -19.53 -22.85
CA THR A 203 -6.53 -20.96 -23.03
C THR A 203 -6.57 -21.66 -21.68
N ALA A 204 -7.40 -22.69 -21.54
CA ALA A 204 -7.32 -23.59 -20.39
C ALA A 204 -6.48 -24.81 -20.79
N ASP A 205 -5.57 -25.25 -19.90
CA ASP A 205 -4.74 -26.44 -20.09
C ASP A 205 -5.47 -27.75 -19.72
N GLY A 206 -6.76 -27.67 -19.37
CA GLY A 206 -7.58 -28.80 -18.94
C GLY A 206 -7.39 -29.19 -17.46
N SER A 207 -6.58 -28.44 -16.70
CA SER A 207 -6.43 -28.68 -15.27
C SER A 207 -7.70 -28.34 -14.50
N ILE A 208 -8.09 -29.24 -13.57
CA ILE A 208 -9.22 -28.98 -12.68
C ILE A 208 -8.75 -27.99 -11.59
N SER A 209 -9.06 -26.71 -11.78
CA SER A 209 -8.83 -25.68 -10.76
C SER A 209 -10.14 -25.23 -10.12
N GLN A 210 -10.31 -25.49 -8.82
CA GLN A 210 -11.44 -25.00 -8.02
C GLN A 210 -11.02 -23.73 -7.27
N ASN A 211 -10.77 -22.66 -8.02
CA ASN A 211 -10.46 -21.37 -7.43
C ASN A 211 -11.67 -20.81 -6.66
N ARG A 212 -11.39 -20.07 -5.59
CA ARG A 212 -12.40 -19.24 -4.93
C ARG A 212 -12.83 -18.12 -5.87
N THR A 213 -14.02 -17.58 -5.66
CA THR A 213 -14.42 -16.34 -6.33
C THR A 213 -13.52 -15.20 -5.83
N TYR A 214 -12.70 -14.65 -6.72
CA TYR A 214 -11.90 -13.47 -6.46
C TYR A 214 -12.52 -12.25 -7.14
N GLN A 215 -12.41 -11.11 -6.47
CA GLN A 215 -12.83 -9.82 -7.01
C GLN A 215 -11.61 -9.09 -7.59
N ASP A 216 -11.88 -8.08 -8.41
CA ASP A 216 -10.87 -7.09 -8.84
C ASP A 216 -9.69 -7.70 -9.62
N LEU A 217 -9.91 -8.84 -10.28
CA LEU A 217 -8.93 -9.51 -11.13
C LEU A 217 -8.67 -8.70 -12.40
N LEU A 218 -7.49 -8.93 -13.01
CA LEU A 218 -7.20 -8.45 -14.36
C LEU A 218 -8.19 -9.09 -15.34
N LYS A 219 -8.68 -8.33 -16.31
CA LYS A 219 -9.65 -8.81 -17.30
C LYS A 219 -9.07 -8.87 -18.71
N ASN A 220 -8.12 -8.00 -19.03
CA ASN A 220 -7.61 -7.83 -20.39
C ASN A 220 -6.17 -7.27 -20.38
N LYS A 221 -5.61 -7.06 -21.58
CA LYS A 221 -4.25 -6.53 -21.73
C LYS A 221 -4.09 -5.07 -21.28
N THR A 222 -5.17 -4.28 -21.30
CA THR A 222 -5.16 -2.93 -20.73
C THR A 222 -4.98 -2.97 -19.22
N ASP A 223 -5.73 -3.83 -18.53
CA ASP A 223 -5.62 -4.06 -17.09
C ASP A 223 -4.20 -4.52 -16.73
N GLU A 224 -3.62 -5.44 -17.49
CA GLU A 224 -2.23 -5.89 -17.31
C GLU A 224 -1.23 -4.75 -17.44
N ALA A 225 -1.34 -3.92 -18.48
CA ALA A 225 -0.45 -2.78 -18.69
C ALA A 225 -0.62 -1.69 -17.61
N ASN A 226 -1.86 -1.45 -17.17
CA ASN A 226 -2.16 -0.50 -16.08
C ASN A 226 -1.66 -1.04 -14.74
N PHE A 227 -1.81 -2.34 -14.46
CA PHE A 227 -1.28 -3.00 -13.27
C PHE A 227 0.24 -2.84 -13.21
N GLU A 228 0.93 -3.14 -14.31
CA GLU A 228 2.38 -2.94 -14.43
C GLU A 228 2.75 -1.47 -14.18
N THR A 229 2.05 -0.53 -14.80
CA THR A 229 2.30 0.92 -14.65
C THR A 229 2.08 1.44 -13.23
N LEU A 230 1.10 0.91 -12.49
CA LEU A 230 0.81 1.34 -11.11
C LEU A 230 1.85 0.85 -10.09
N ILE A 231 2.43 -0.32 -10.34
CA ILE A 231 3.29 -1.02 -9.38
C ILE A 231 4.77 -0.81 -9.68
N THR A 232 5.10 -0.54 -10.96
CA THR A 232 6.49 -0.25 -11.35
C THR A 232 7.02 0.91 -10.52
N SER A 233 8.11 0.65 -9.82
CA SER A 233 8.77 1.61 -8.95
C SER A 233 10.27 1.42 -8.98
N GLU A 234 10.99 2.48 -8.65
CA GLU A 234 12.42 2.48 -8.40
C GLU A 234 12.65 2.56 -6.89
N LEU A 235 13.74 1.97 -6.40
CA LEU A 235 14.13 2.09 -4.99
C LEU A 235 15.20 3.17 -4.87
N TYR A 236 14.98 4.15 -4.01
CA TYR A 236 15.93 5.21 -3.70
C TYR A 236 16.37 5.13 -2.23
N LYS A 237 17.65 5.37 -1.98
CA LYS A 237 18.14 5.76 -0.66
C LYS A 237 17.93 7.27 -0.51
N VAL A 238 17.13 7.68 0.46
CA VAL A 238 16.84 9.08 0.77
C VAL A 238 17.43 9.43 2.13
N GLU A 239 18.39 10.36 2.13
CA GLU A 239 19.01 10.89 3.35
C GLU A 239 18.08 11.91 4.04
N LEU A 240 18.30 12.16 5.33
CA LEU A 240 17.44 13.05 6.15
C LEU A 240 17.43 14.53 5.72
N ASP A 241 18.33 14.92 4.82
CA ASP A 241 18.38 16.24 4.15
C ASP A 241 17.56 16.29 2.84
N GLY A 242 17.00 15.15 2.41
CA GLY A 242 16.21 14.99 1.20
C GLY A 242 17.01 14.54 -0.03
N LYS A 243 18.32 14.34 0.08
CA LYS A 243 19.13 13.83 -1.03
C LYS A 243 18.71 12.39 -1.35
N ALA A 244 18.29 12.17 -2.60
CA ALA A 244 17.87 10.87 -3.11
C ALA A 244 18.92 10.30 -4.07
N THR A 245 19.33 9.04 -3.83
CA THR A 245 20.23 8.29 -4.71
C THR A 245 19.56 6.99 -5.13
N LEU A 246 19.58 6.67 -6.43
CA LEU A 246 19.01 5.43 -6.94
C LEU A 246 19.73 4.23 -6.29
N PHE A 247 18.96 3.31 -5.73
CA PHE A 247 19.43 2.11 -5.05
C PHE A 247 19.20 0.87 -5.91
N LEU A 248 17.99 0.69 -6.44
CA LEU A 248 17.68 -0.36 -7.42
C LEU A 248 16.79 0.18 -8.55
N PRO A 249 16.97 -0.30 -9.80
CA PRO A 249 16.26 0.20 -10.99
C PRO A 249 14.77 -0.13 -10.98
N ALA A 250 14.03 0.35 -11.98
CA ALA A 250 12.60 0.12 -12.07
C ALA A 250 12.22 -1.37 -12.13
N ALA A 251 11.35 -1.82 -11.23
CA ALA A 251 10.77 -3.16 -11.21
C ALA A 251 9.40 -3.19 -10.50
N LEU A 252 8.73 -4.34 -10.53
CA LEU A 252 7.45 -4.57 -9.84
C LEU A 252 7.67 -5.00 -8.39
N TYR A 253 8.24 -4.11 -7.58
CA TYR A 253 8.58 -4.41 -6.19
C TYR A 253 7.33 -4.72 -5.35
N ALA A 254 7.26 -5.95 -4.83
CA ALA A 254 6.19 -6.41 -3.95
C ALA A 254 6.46 -6.10 -2.47
N GLY A 255 7.74 -6.07 -2.09
CA GLY A 255 8.15 -5.85 -0.71
C GLY A 255 9.66 -5.81 -0.57
N SER A 256 10.12 -5.22 0.52
CA SER A 256 11.52 -5.21 0.91
C SER A 256 11.66 -5.20 2.43
N SER A 257 12.72 -5.82 2.95
CA SER A 257 13.02 -5.85 4.38
C SER A 257 14.52 -5.94 4.62
N PHE A 258 15.02 -5.09 5.52
CA PHE A 258 16.40 -5.20 5.99
C PHE A 258 16.56 -6.40 6.91
N SER A 259 17.74 -7.01 6.87
CA SER A 259 18.13 -7.99 7.89
C SER A 259 18.17 -7.33 9.28
N PRO A 260 18.02 -8.08 10.38
CA PRO A 260 17.98 -7.51 11.73
C PRO A 260 19.26 -6.77 12.15
N ASP A 261 20.41 -7.15 11.59
CA ASP A 261 21.68 -6.44 11.74
C ASP A 261 21.83 -5.27 10.74
N GLY A 262 20.87 -5.11 9.83
CA GLY A 262 20.81 -4.08 8.81
C GLY A 262 21.87 -4.19 7.70
N SER A 263 22.58 -5.32 7.60
CA SER A 263 23.67 -5.51 6.64
C SER A 263 23.21 -5.86 5.23
N LEU A 264 22.03 -6.46 5.09
CA LEU A 264 21.46 -6.92 3.81
C LEU A 264 20.00 -6.47 3.65
N LEU A 265 19.55 -6.44 2.40
CA LEU A 265 18.18 -6.14 2.02
C LEU A 265 17.58 -7.33 1.25
N LEU A 266 16.49 -7.89 1.76
CA LEU A 266 15.65 -8.84 1.04
C LEU A 266 14.64 -8.06 0.20
N VAL A 267 14.52 -8.38 -1.08
CA VAL A 267 13.59 -7.71 -2.02
C VAL A 267 12.82 -8.75 -2.79
N SER A 268 11.49 -8.63 -2.81
CA SER A 268 10.62 -9.47 -3.62
C SER A 268 10.06 -8.68 -4.80
N THR A 269 10.15 -9.25 -5.99
CA THR A 269 9.73 -8.64 -7.27
C THR A 269 8.72 -9.55 -7.96
N ILE A 270 7.57 -8.99 -8.37
CA ILE A 270 6.58 -9.72 -9.17
C ILE A 270 7.13 -9.90 -10.59
N GLU A 271 7.00 -11.10 -11.13
CA GLU A 271 7.40 -11.42 -12.51
C GLU A 271 6.18 -11.78 -13.36
N LYS A 272 6.37 -11.73 -14.68
CA LYS A 272 5.40 -12.21 -15.67
C LYS A 272 5.52 -13.73 -15.82
N PRO A 273 4.46 -14.43 -16.28
CA PRO A 273 3.15 -13.91 -16.66
C PRO A 273 2.23 -13.61 -15.47
N PHE A 274 1.35 -12.62 -15.64
CA PHE A 274 0.24 -12.38 -14.69
C PHE A 274 -0.94 -13.31 -15.01
N SER A 275 -1.84 -13.45 -14.04
CA SER A 275 -3.08 -14.20 -14.21
C SER A 275 -4.31 -13.31 -14.23
N TYR A 276 -5.31 -13.76 -14.97
CA TYR A 276 -6.65 -13.17 -15.05
C TYR A 276 -7.67 -13.89 -14.13
N ILE A 277 -7.26 -14.98 -13.47
CA ILE A 277 -8.16 -15.83 -12.66
C ILE A 277 -7.78 -15.90 -11.18
N VAL A 278 -6.60 -15.40 -10.81
CA VAL A 278 -6.14 -15.30 -9.42
C VAL A 278 -5.55 -13.91 -9.12
N PRO A 279 -5.57 -13.44 -7.87
CA PRO A 279 -5.02 -12.14 -7.51
C PRO A 279 -3.48 -12.15 -7.47
N LEU A 280 -2.88 -10.96 -7.36
CA LEU A 280 -1.43 -10.74 -7.43
C LEU A 280 -0.60 -11.59 -6.47
N GLY A 281 -1.16 -11.98 -5.31
CA GLY A 281 -0.48 -12.86 -4.35
C GLY A 281 -0.23 -14.29 -4.88
N ARG A 282 -0.69 -14.60 -6.08
CA ARG A 282 -0.46 -15.85 -6.80
C ARG A 282 0.43 -15.68 -8.04
N PHE A 283 0.79 -14.45 -8.41
CA PHE A 283 1.66 -14.19 -9.56
C PHE A 283 3.08 -14.69 -9.26
N PRO A 284 3.88 -14.94 -10.31
CA PRO A 284 5.29 -15.26 -10.14
C PRO A 284 6.01 -14.22 -9.27
N LEU A 285 6.90 -14.69 -8.41
CA LEU A 285 7.64 -13.86 -7.47
C LEU A 285 9.09 -14.32 -7.39
N ARG A 286 10.03 -13.43 -7.68
CA ARG A 286 11.46 -13.63 -7.41
C ARG A 286 11.85 -12.88 -6.15
N THR A 287 12.66 -13.50 -5.29
CA THR A 287 13.16 -12.89 -4.07
C THR A 287 14.68 -12.95 -4.04
N ASP A 288 15.28 -11.77 -3.94
CA ASP A 288 16.70 -11.52 -4.06
C ASP A 288 17.22 -10.86 -2.77
N VAL A 289 18.45 -11.17 -2.40
CA VAL A 289 19.19 -10.49 -1.32
C VAL A 289 20.23 -9.58 -1.95
N TYR A 290 20.24 -8.32 -1.52
CA TYR A 290 21.18 -7.29 -1.93
C TYR A 290 22.01 -6.80 -0.75
N ASP A 291 23.22 -6.32 -1.02
CA ASP A 291 23.99 -5.53 -0.06
C ASP A 291 23.54 -4.05 -0.05
N LEU A 292 24.10 -3.26 0.86
CA LEU A 292 23.76 -1.84 1.03
C LEU A 292 24.28 -0.93 -0.09
N SER A 293 25.00 -1.47 -1.07
CA SER A 293 25.36 -0.76 -2.32
C SER A 293 24.37 -1.04 -3.45
N GLY A 294 23.38 -1.91 -3.23
CA GLY A 294 22.43 -2.36 -4.25
C GLY A 294 22.97 -3.50 -5.11
N LYS A 295 24.10 -4.12 -4.73
CA LYS A 295 24.66 -5.26 -5.47
C LYS A 295 23.97 -6.56 -5.04
N LEU A 296 23.59 -7.37 -6.03
CA LEU A 296 23.00 -8.68 -5.80
C LEU A 296 23.98 -9.60 -5.07
N VAL A 297 23.55 -10.16 -3.96
CA VAL A 297 24.27 -11.21 -3.20
C VAL A 297 23.77 -12.58 -3.62
N LYS A 298 22.45 -12.81 -3.64
CA LYS A 298 21.87 -14.12 -3.93
C LYS A 298 20.38 -14.02 -4.34
N GLU A 299 19.98 -14.77 -5.36
CA GLU A 299 18.57 -15.15 -5.55
C GLU A 299 18.24 -16.29 -4.57
N VAL A 300 17.37 -16.02 -3.59
CA VAL A 300 17.04 -16.96 -2.50
C VAL A 300 15.72 -17.68 -2.74
N ASN A 301 14.83 -17.14 -3.58
CA ASN A 301 13.58 -17.80 -3.91
C ASN A 301 13.06 -17.40 -5.29
N SER A 302 12.45 -18.36 -5.98
CA SER A 302 11.67 -18.14 -7.20
C SER A 302 10.38 -18.95 -7.09
N THR A 303 9.25 -18.26 -7.12
CA THR A 303 7.92 -18.86 -6.99
C THR A 303 7.20 -18.72 -8.34
N PRO A 304 6.75 -19.81 -8.96
CA PRO A 304 6.02 -19.75 -10.22
C PRO A 304 4.58 -19.27 -10.02
N LEU A 305 3.90 -18.97 -11.14
CA LEU A 305 2.48 -18.67 -11.16
C LEU A 305 1.68 -19.81 -10.51
N THR A 306 0.79 -19.49 -9.57
CA THR A 306 -0.01 -20.47 -8.83
C THR A 306 -1.51 -20.29 -9.09
N GLU A 307 -1.98 -20.78 -10.23
CA GLU A 307 -3.40 -20.79 -10.61
C GLU A 307 -4.17 -22.01 -10.10
N VAL A 308 -3.45 -23.09 -9.80
CA VAL A 308 -3.99 -24.36 -9.31
C VAL A 308 -3.35 -24.68 -7.97
N MET A 309 -4.20 -24.95 -6.97
CA MET A 309 -3.79 -25.30 -5.61
C MET A 309 -4.68 -26.41 -5.06
N PRO A 310 -4.16 -27.32 -4.22
CA PRO A 310 -5.00 -28.30 -3.54
C PRO A 310 -6.16 -27.65 -2.76
N LYS A 311 -7.23 -28.40 -2.57
CA LYS A 311 -8.44 -27.94 -1.87
C LYS A 311 -8.35 -28.28 -0.38
N GLY A 312 -8.94 -27.42 0.44
CA GLY A 312 -9.22 -27.70 1.85
C GLY A 312 -8.56 -26.72 2.80
N PHE A 313 -8.94 -26.81 4.07
CA PHE A 313 -8.22 -26.14 5.14
C PHE A 313 -6.78 -26.68 5.17
N MET A 314 -5.78 -25.81 5.36
CA MET A 314 -4.34 -26.13 5.34
C MET A 314 -3.73 -26.45 3.97
N ALA A 315 -4.46 -26.35 2.85
CA ALA A 315 -3.84 -26.45 1.54
C ALA A 315 -2.93 -25.25 1.25
N VAL A 316 -1.74 -25.52 0.73
CA VAL A 316 -0.68 -24.53 0.50
C VAL A 316 0.01 -24.77 -0.83
N ARG A 317 0.83 -23.81 -1.27
CA ARG A 317 1.66 -23.99 -2.48
C ARG A 317 2.89 -24.85 -2.17
N LYS A 318 3.44 -25.47 -3.21
CA LYS A 318 4.74 -26.16 -3.14
C LYS A 318 5.90 -25.16 -3.01
N GLY A 319 7.08 -25.69 -2.64
CA GLY A 319 8.35 -24.96 -2.49
C GLY A 319 8.44 -24.06 -1.27
N LYS A 320 9.51 -23.25 -1.19
CA LYS A 320 9.82 -22.32 -0.09
C LYS A 320 8.69 -21.30 0.12
N ARG A 321 8.01 -21.38 1.25
CA ARG A 321 6.94 -20.46 1.71
C ARG A 321 7.39 -19.66 2.93
N TYR A 322 6.71 -18.54 3.16
CA TYR A 322 6.91 -17.69 4.34
C TYR A 322 8.37 -17.30 4.60
N MET A 323 9.12 -17.05 3.52
CA MET A 323 10.52 -16.65 3.63
C MET A 323 10.63 -15.27 4.26
N SER A 324 11.39 -15.16 5.35
CA SER A 324 11.64 -13.90 6.04
C SER A 324 12.96 -13.97 6.81
N TRP A 325 13.46 -12.83 7.25
CA TRP A 325 14.57 -12.76 8.20
C TRP A 325 14.17 -13.33 9.56
N ARG A 326 15.11 -14.01 10.22
CA ARG A 326 15.02 -14.39 11.63
C ARG A 326 15.37 -13.22 12.52
N ASN A 327 14.38 -12.63 13.19
CA ASN A 327 14.56 -11.46 14.05
C ASN A 327 15.54 -11.65 15.22
N ASP A 328 15.85 -12.89 15.60
CA ASP A 328 16.76 -13.26 16.69
C ASP A 328 18.21 -13.52 16.23
N LYS A 329 18.46 -13.45 14.92
CA LYS A 329 19.78 -13.63 14.32
C LYS A 329 20.13 -12.43 13.44
N PRO A 330 21.41 -12.27 13.02
CA PRO A 330 21.81 -11.32 11.99
C PRO A 330 21.16 -11.64 10.62
N ALA A 331 21.89 -11.51 9.51
CA ALA A 331 21.43 -11.90 8.18
C ALA A 331 21.20 -13.43 8.00
N THR A 332 20.18 -13.98 8.66
CA THR A 332 19.71 -15.37 8.53
C THR A 332 18.26 -15.38 8.06
N LEU A 333 17.98 -16.08 6.97
CA LEU A 333 16.63 -16.34 6.50
C LEU A 333 16.05 -17.59 7.17
N PHE A 334 14.73 -17.64 7.29
CA PHE A 334 13.99 -18.88 7.49
C PHE A 334 12.90 -19.00 6.43
N PHE A 335 12.48 -20.24 6.14
CA PHE A 335 11.32 -20.54 5.29
C PHE A 335 10.76 -21.92 5.62
N VAL A 336 9.55 -22.21 5.15
CA VAL A 336 8.89 -23.50 5.36
C VAL A 336 8.59 -24.17 4.03
N GLU A 337 8.78 -25.48 3.93
CA GLU A 337 8.32 -26.30 2.81
C GLU A 337 7.28 -27.32 3.25
N ALA A 338 6.28 -27.55 2.41
CA ALA A 338 5.24 -28.54 2.67
C ALA A 338 5.72 -29.95 2.26
N LEU A 339 5.71 -30.89 3.19
CA LEU A 339 6.13 -32.27 2.97
C LEU A 339 5.03 -33.14 2.35
N ASP A 340 3.77 -32.68 2.42
CA ASP A 340 2.61 -33.31 1.77
C ASP A 340 2.35 -32.79 0.35
N GLU A 341 3.35 -32.14 -0.23
CA GLU A 341 3.28 -31.41 -1.51
C GLU A 341 2.20 -30.31 -1.55
N GLY A 342 1.83 -29.80 -0.37
CA GLY A 342 0.80 -28.78 -0.20
C GLY A 342 -0.62 -29.32 -0.23
N ASN A 343 -0.81 -30.64 -0.32
CA ASN A 343 -2.11 -31.29 -0.28
C ASN A 343 -2.37 -31.97 1.08
N PRO A 344 -3.26 -31.42 1.93
CA PRO A 344 -3.50 -31.95 3.26
C PRO A 344 -4.10 -33.38 3.27
N ALA A 345 -4.63 -33.85 2.14
CA ALA A 345 -5.12 -35.22 1.98
C ALA A 345 -3.98 -36.26 1.94
N ASN A 346 -2.79 -35.87 1.47
CA ASN A 346 -1.63 -36.75 1.46
C ASN A 346 -1.21 -37.05 2.90
N LYS A 347 -0.93 -38.33 3.20
CA LYS A 347 -0.52 -38.78 4.53
C LYS A 347 0.99 -38.80 4.62
N VAL A 348 1.53 -37.98 5.52
CA VAL A 348 2.96 -37.82 5.80
C VAL A 348 3.16 -37.77 7.31
N ALA A 349 4.32 -38.18 7.80
CA ALA A 349 4.62 -38.19 9.24
C ALA A 349 4.69 -36.77 9.82
N PHE A 350 5.23 -35.82 9.05
CA PHE A 350 5.30 -34.40 9.38
C PHE A 350 4.76 -33.59 8.20
N ARG A 351 4.08 -32.47 8.48
CA ARG A 351 3.40 -31.66 7.45
C ARG A 351 4.30 -30.61 6.80
N ASP A 352 5.09 -29.96 7.63
CA ASP A 352 5.92 -28.83 7.26
C ASP A 352 7.33 -29.07 7.79
N GLU A 353 8.33 -28.65 7.03
CA GLU A 353 9.72 -28.61 7.42
C GLU A 353 10.19 -27.15 7.43
N LEU A 354 10.83 -26.72 8.54
CA LEU A 354 11.36 -25.38 8.71
C LEU A 354 12.85 -25.39 8.43
N PHE A 355 13.27 -24.54 7.49
CA PHE A 355 14.66 -24.37 7.12
C PHE A 355 15.19 -23.02 7.58
N THR A 356 16.50 -22.97 7.79
CA THR A 356 17.27 -21.77 8.02
C THR A 356 18.37 -21.63 6.97
N TRP A 357 18.72 -20.40 6.61
CA TRP A 357 19.75 -20.15 5.61
C TRP A 357 20.57 -18.92 5.99
N ASP A 358 21.82 -19.14 6.38
CA ASP A 358 22.72 -18.08 6.81
C ASP A 358 23.38 -17.39 5.61
N ALA A 359 23.56 -16.07 5.71
CA ALA A 359 24.42 -15.33 4.78
C ALA A 359 25.86 -15.90 4.78
N PRO A 360 26.57 -15.89 3.64
CA PRO A 360 26.21 -15.29 2.35
C PRO A 360 25.39 -16.21 1.43
N PHE A 361 24.69 -17.23 1.99
CA PHE A 361 23.82 -18.14 1.23
C PHE A 361 24.57 -18.98 0.18
N SER A 362 25.83 -19.30 0.46
CA SER A 362 26.70 -20.12 -0.39
C SER A 362 26.48 -21.62 -0.19
N GLY A 363 26.20 -22.05 1.05
CA GLY A 363 25.80 -23.42 1.37
C GLY A 363 24.30 -23.66 1.16
N PRO A 364 23.83 -24.92 1.18
CA PRO A 364 22.41 -25.22 1.19
C PRO A 364 21.74 -24.75 2.49
N PRO A 365 20.43 -24.47 2.48
CA PRO A 365 19.64 -24.31 3.71
C PRO A 365 19.73 -25.56 4.61
N VAL A 366 19.62 -25.35 5.92
CA VAL A 366 19.69 -26.38 6.97
C VAL A 366 18.40 -26.47 7.76
#